data_AF-A0A7C5K5U2-F1
#
_entry.id   AF-A0A7C5K5U2-F1
#
_cell.length_a   1.000
_cell.length_b   1.000
_cell.length_c   1.000
_cell.angle_alpha   90.00
_cell.angle_beta   90.00
_cell.angle_gamma   90.00
#
_symmetry.space_group_name_H-M   'P 1'
#
loop_
_entity.id
_entity.type
_entity.pdbx_description
1 polymer ?
#
loop_
_entity_poly.entity_id
_entity_poly.type
_entity_poly.pdbx_seq_one_letter_code
_entity_poly.pdbx_strand_id
1 'polypeptide(L)'
;MEFPDAFTERTGVLQLLAKGFHHVHIVVGNTHGCLAALKHFDAFYKVLIEHGLAQKGTLIGISRGGLYAYNWAAENPDKVACIYGDAPVCDFKSWPAGKGTGKGAKREWEALIKNYGFKDEAEALAYTKNPVDQLAPLATAGIPIIHVVGDTDDVVPVAENTAIVEQRYRALGGTIKVIHKPGIGHHPHGL
;
A
#
# COMPACT_ATOMS: atom_id res chain seq x y z
N MET A 1 -13.38 4.31 6.07
CA MET A 1 -12.90 5.28 7.08
C MET A 1 -11.43 5.47 6.82
N GLU A 2 -10.95 6.71 6.76
CA GLU A 2 -9.54 7.06 6.55
C GLU A 2 -9.00 7.66 7.84
N PHE A 3 -7.71 7.42 8.11
CA PHE A 3 -7.07 7.84 9.37
C PHE A 3 -5.76 8.57 9.07
N PRO A 4 -5.81 9.80 8.51
CA PRO A 4 -4.60 10.54 8.13
C PRO A 4 -3.65 10.76 9.32
N ASP A 5 -4.19 10.89 10.52
CA ASP A 5 -3.41 11.12 11.74
C ASP A 5 -2.87 9.84 12.40
N ALA A 6 -3.28 8.64 11.96
CA ALA A 6 -2.79 7.38 12.53
C ALA A 6 -1.27 7.22 12.42
N PHE A 7 -0.65 8.01 11.54
CA PHE A 7 0.77 8.00 11.24
C PHE A 7 1.55 9.11 11.96
N THR A 8 0.91 10.22 12.32
CA THR A 8 1.60 11.44 12.76
C THR A 8 2.51 11.18 13.97
N GLU A 9 2.04 10.39 14.94
CA GLU A 9 2.80 10.06 16.15
C GLU A 9 3.63 8.78 16.03
N ARG A 10 3.32 7.91 15.06
CA ARG A 10 3.83 6.51 15.02
C ARG A 10 5.07 6.32 14.13
N THR A 11 5.37 7.27 13.25
CA THR A 11 6.36 7.04 12.16
C THR A 11 7.22 8.25 11.84
N GLY A 12 7.59 8.99 12.88
CA GLY A 12 8.58 10.04 12.75
C GLY A 12 8.10 11.28 11.98
N VAL A 13 6.81 11.38 11.65
CA VAL A 13 6.25 12.48 10.84
C VAL A 13 6.56 13.83 11.48
N LEU A 14 6.38 13.98 12.79
CA LEU A 14 6.72 15.22 13.50
C LEU A 14 8.19 15.60 13.34
N GLN A 15 9.11 14.63 13.40
CA GLN A 15 10.54 14.84 13.20
C GLN A 15 10.88 15.18 11.74
N LEU A 16 10.15 14.62 10.77
CA LEU A 16 10.28 14.95 9.35
C LEU A 16 9.76 16.36 9.06
N LEU A 17 8.60 16.74 9.61
CA LEU A 17 8.06 18.10 9.53
C LEU A 17 9.05 19.12 10.11
N ALA A 18 9.61 18.84 11.29
CA ALA A 18 10.65 19.68 11.90
C ALA A 18 11.92 19.82 11.04
N LYS A 19 12.17 18.87 10.13
CA LYS A 19 13.27 18.89 9.15
C LYS A 19 12.87 19.48 7.79
N GLY A 20 11.67 20.05 7.66
CA GLY A 20 11.20 20.72 6.45
C GLY A 20 10.55 19.80 5.41
N PHE A 21 10.21 18.56 5.76
CA PHE A 21 9.38 17.70 4.91
C PHE A 21 7.91 18.14 4.98
N HIS A 22 7.14 17.79 3.96
CA HIS A 22 5.70 17.99 3.92
C HIS A 22 4.99 16.65 4.17
N HIS A 23 3.89 16.69 4.94
CA HIS A 23 2.96 15.58 5.09
C HIS A 23 1.65 15.96 4.43
N VAL A 24 1.23 15.19 3.43
CA VAL A 24 0.08 15.51 2.58
C VAL A 24 -0.86 14.32 2.51
N HIS A 25 -2.17 14.60 2.42
CA HIS A 25 -3.22 13.59 2.36
C HIS A 25 -4.34 14.06 1.44
N ILE A 26 -4.97 13.12 0.75
CA ILE A 26 -6.20 13.32 0.00
C ILE A 26 -7.21 12.23 0.37
N VAL A 27 -8.47 12.63 0.52
CA VAL A 27 -9.60 11.72 0.75
C VAL A 27 -10.04 11.13 -0.57
N VAL A 28 -9.96 9.80 -0.70
CA VAL A 28 -10.39 9.05 -1.90
C VAL A 28 -11.42 7.97 -1.60
N GLY A 29 -11.90 7.93 -0.36
CA GLY A 29 -12.91 7.01 0.11
C GLY A 29 -12.44 5.55 0.14
N ASN A 30 -13.38 4.66 0.44
CA ASN A 30 -13.11 3.23 0.52
C ASN A 30 -13.17 2.55 -0.86
N THR A 31 -12.27 2.96 -1.74
CA THR A 31 -12.17 2.59 -3.15
C THR A 31 -11.21 1.43 -3.43
N HIS A 32 -10.54 0.90 -2.41
CA HIS A 32 -9.66 -0.28 -2.47
C HIS A 32 -8.47 -0.15 -3.45
N GLY A 33 -8.00 1.07 -3.73
CA GLY A 33 -6.90 1.30 -4.66
C GLY A 33 -7.25 0.99 -6.12
N CYS A 34 -8.54 1.03 -6.48
CA CYS A 34 -8.99 0.84 -7.86
C CYS A 34 -8.54 1.98 -8.78
N LEU A 35 -8.58 1.75 -10.10
CA LEU A 35 -8.13 2.71 -11.12
C LEU A 35 -8.79 4.10 -10.99
N ALA A 36 -10.06 4.16 -10.61
CA ALA A 36 -10.73 5.44 -10.39
C ALA A 36 -10.12 6.22 -9.22
N ALA A 37 -9.68 5.54 -8.15
CA ALA A 37 -8.98 6.15 -7.03
C ALA A 37 -7.61 6.70 -7.45
N LEU A 38 -6.88 5.97 -8.29
CA LEU A 38 -5.55 6.39 -8.76
C LEU A 38 -5.60 7.68 -9.58
N LYS A 39 -6.67 7.92 -10.33
CA LYS A 39 -6.88 9.20 -11.03
C LYS A 39 -6.97 10.40 -10.08
N HIS A 40 -7.50 10.21 -8.88
CA HIS A 40 -7.48 11.26 -7.84
C HIS A 40 -6.06 11.49 -7.32
N PHE A 41 -5.22 10.46 -7.22
CA PHE A 41 -3.82 10.60 -6.85
C PHE A 41 -3.03 11.36 -7.93
N ASP A 42 -3.30 11.10 -9.21
CA ASP A 42 -2.68 11.86 -10.32
C ASP A 42 -3.03 13.35 -10.27
N ALA A 43 -4.31 13.66 -10.07
CA ALA A 43 -4.77 15.04 -9.93
C ALA A 43 -4.16 15.71 -8.70
N PHE A 44 -4.07 14.98 -7.58
CA PHE A 44 -3.46 15.48 -6.37
C PHE A 44 -1.96 15.76 -6.56
N TYR A 45 -1.22 14.81 -7.12
CA TYR A 45 0.20 14.99 -7.44
C TYR A 45 0.42 16.23 -8.30
N LYS A 46 -0.41 16.45 -9.33
CA LYS A 46 -0.32 17.67 -10.16
C LYS A 46 -0.42 18.94 -9.31
N VAL A 47 -1.39 19.01 -8.41
CA VAL A 47 -1.55 20.15 -7.48
C VAL A 47 -0.29 20.31 -6.62
N LEU A 48 0.28 19.22 -6.08
CA LEU A 48 1.49 19.30 -5.26
C LEU A 48 2.67 19.90 -6.05
N ILE A 49 2.89 19.46 -7.29
CA ILE A 49 3.97 19.97 -8.14
C ILE A 49 3.74 21.43 -8.54
N GLU A 50 2.51 21.81 -8.88
CA GLU A 50 2.17 23.20 -9.21
C GLU A 50 2.40 24.16 -8.03
N HIS A 51 2.34 23.65 -6.80
CA HIS A 51 2.62 24.42 -5.58
C HIS A 51 4.08 24.28 -5.11
N GLY A 52 4.96 23.72 -5.94
CA GLY A 52 6.40 23.70 -5.69
C GLY A 52 6.88 22.61 -4.73
N LEU A 53 6.08 21.57 -4.46
CA LEU A 53 6.56 20.41 -3.72
C LEU A 53 7.52 19.57 -4.57
N ALA A 54 8.29 18.70 -3.89
CA ALA A 54 9.28 17.84 -4.52
C ALA A 54 8.65 16.89 -5.56
N GLN A 55 9.38 16.63 -6.66
CA GLN A 55 8.95 15.73 -7.73
C GLN A 55 8.83 14.26 -7.30
N LYS A 56 9.55 13.86 -6.25
CA LYS A 56 9.47 12.51 -5.69
C LYS A 56 8.99 12.57 -4.25
N GLY A 57 7.98 11.76 -3.94
CA GLY A 57 7.41 11.62 -2.60
C GLY A 57 7.61 10.21 -2.03
N THR A 58 7.50 10.08 -0.71
CA THR A 58 7.36 8.76 -0.06
C THR A 58 5.88 8.44 0.08
N LEU A 59 5.48 7.25 -0.38
CA LEU A 59 4.11 6.78 -0.21
C LEU A 59 3.99 5.97 1.07
N ILE A 60 2.91 6.19 1.81
CA ILE A 60 2.59 5.48 3.05
C ILE A 60 1.33 4.65 2.82
N GLY A 61 1.46 3.32 2.96
CA GLY A 61 0.34 2.38 2.81
C GLY A 61 0.14 1.56 4.07
N ILE A 62 -0.91 1.87 4.84
CA ILE A 62 -1.25 1.13 6.07
C ILE A 62 -2.45 0.23 5.81
N SER A 63 -2.38 -1.05 6.16
CA SER A 63 -3.48 -2.00 5.92
C SER A 63 -3.92 -1.90 4.45
N ARG A 64 -5.20 -1.69 4.18
CA ARG A 64 -5.75 -1.47 2.83
C ARG A 64 -5.06 -0.34 2.04
N GLY A 65 -4.43 0.63 2.72
CA GLY A 65 -3.65 1.69 2.11
C GLY A 65 -2.48 1.17 1.26
N GLY A 66 -1.99 -0.04 1.53
CA GLY A 66 -1.03 -0.74 0.68
C GLY A 66 -1.49 -0.85 -0.76
N LEU A 67 -2.78 -1.16 -1.01
CA LEU A 67 -3.35 -1.25 -2.36
C LEU A 67 -3.18 0.07 -3.12
N TYR A 68 -3.42 1.21 -2.46
CA TYR A 68 -3.33 2.52 -3.07
C TYR A 68 -1.87 2.91 -3.37
N ALA A 69 -1.01 2.78 -2.36
CA ALA A 69 0.39 3.16 -2.45
C ALA A 69 1.11 2.38 -3.56
N TYR A 70 0.94 1.07 -3.60
CA TYR A 70 1.59 0.22 -4.59
C TYR A 70 1.01 0.36 -5.99
N ASN A 71 -0.32 0.40 -6.13
CA ASN A 71 -0.93 0.50 -7.46
C ASN A 71 -0.57 1.83 -8.12
N TRP A 72 -0.60 2.95 -7.36
CA TRP A 72 -0.19 4.25 -7.91
C TRP A 72 1.31 4.28 -8.25
N ALA A 73 2.16 3.73 -7.36
CA ALA A 73 3.60 3.67 -7.60
C ALA A 73 3.97 2.84 -8.85
N ALA A 74 3.26 1.74 -9.10
CA ALA A 74 3.51 0.89 -10.26
C ALA A 74 3.25 1.62 -11.59
N GLU A 75 2.26 2.52 -11.61
CA GLU A 75 1.95 3.38 -12.76
C GLU A 75 2.83 4.64 -12.83
N ASN A 76 3.48 5.01 -11.72
CA ASN A 76 4.20 6.27 -11.58
C ASN A 76 5.58 6.12 -10.87
N PRO A 77 6.44 5.18 -11.28
CA PRO A 77 7.65 4.85 -10.52
C PRO A 77 8.68 5.99 -10.47
N ASP A 78 8.65 6.90 -11.46
CA ASP A 78 9.51 8.09 -11.50
C ASP A 78 9.14 9.16 -10.47
N LYS A 79 7.93 9.09 -9.87
CA LYS A 79 7.40 10.03 -8.87
C LYS A 79 7.59 9.56 -7.42
N VAL A 80 8.20 8.40 -7.22
CA VAL A 80 8.28 7.74 -5.92
C VAL A 80 9.73 7.66 -5.44
N ALA A 81 9.98 8.14 -4.23
CA ALA A 81 11.27 8.06 -3.55
C ALA A 81 11.42 6.79 -2.70
N CYS A 82 10.33 6.36 -2.07
CA CYS A 82 10.26 5.21 -1.17
C CYS A 82 8.81 4.79 -0.99
N ILE A 83 8.57 3.51 -0.69
CA ILE A 83 7.28 3.04 -0.18
C ILE A 83 7.48 2.57 1.26
N TYR A 84 6.69 3.13 2.18
CA TYR A 84 6.56 2.63 3.53
C TYR A 84 5.21 1.90 3.66
N GLY A 85 5.24 0.64 4.05
CA GLY A 85 4.08 -0.19 4.31
C GLY A 85 3.98 -0.59 5.79
N ASP A 86 2.80 -0.49 6.40
CA ASP A 86 2.54 -0.95 7.77
C ASP A 86 1.33 -1.88 7.78
N ALA A 87 1.58 -3.15 8.10
CA ALA A 87 0.68 -4.26 7.83
C ALA A 87 -0.01 -4.14 6.45
N PRO A 88 0.74 -3.86 5.35
CA PRO A 88 0.14 -3.44 4.10
C PRO A 88 -0.55 -4.62 3.41
N VAL A 89 -1.76 -4.38 2.93
CA VAL A 89 -2.43 -5.27 2.00
C VAL A 89 -1.72 -5.15 0.65
N CYS A 90 -1.14 -6.25 0.21
CA CYS A 90 -0.43 -6.35 -1.07
C CYS A 90 -1.09 -7.34 -2.04
N ASP A 91 -2.06 -8.13 -1.59
CA ASP A 91 -2.89 -8.96 -2.45
C ASP A 91 -4.34 -8.91 -1.95
N PHE A 92 -5.25 -8.38 -2.78
CA PHE A 92 -6.65 -8.30 -2.37
C PHE A 92 -7.34 -9.67 -2.26
N LYS A 93 -6.72 -10.72 -2.81
CA LYS A 93 -7.17 -12.11 -2.69
C LYS A 93 -6.92 -12.66 -1.28
N SER A 94 -5.90 -12.12 -0.59
CA SER A 94 -5.70 -12.32 0.84
C SER A 94 -6.74 -11.53 1.63
N TRP A 95 -6.68 -10.19 1.58
CA TRP A 95 -7.70 -9.31 2.16
C TRP A 95 -8.14 -8.27 1.12
N PRO A 96 -9.44 -8.06 0.86
CA PRO A 96 -10.55 -8.51 1.69
C PRO A 96 -11.16 -9.85 1.26
N ALA A 97 -10.69 -10.51 0.20
CA ALA A 97 -11.37 -11.71 -0.31
C ALA A 97 -11.34 -12.91 0.64
N GLY A 98 -10.32 -13.02 1.51
CA GLY A 98 -10.19 -14.12 2.46
C GLY A 98 -9.99 -15.48 1.79
N LYS A 99 -9.27 -15.54 0.66
CA LYS A 99 -9.00 -16.79 -0.06
C LYS A 99 -7.69 -17.46 0.36
N GLY A 100 -7.07 -16.98 1.43
CA GLY A 100 -5.98 -17.62 2.14
C GLY A 100 -6.40 -18.05 3.55
N THR A 101 -5.50 -17.83 4.50
CA THR A 101 -5.68 -18.08 5.95
C THR A 101 -6.21 -16.87 6.71
N GLY A 102 -6.12 -15.67 6.12
CA GLY A 102 -6.65 -14.44 6.72
C GLY A 102 -8.17 -14.43 6.86
N LYS A 103 -8.68 -13.68 7.84
CA LYS A 103 -10.13 -13.59 8.15
C LYS A 103 -11.02 -13.13 6.99
N GLY A 104 -10.44 -12.41 6.02
CA GLY A 104 -11.18 -11.72 4.97
C GLY A 104 -12.14 -10.66 5.51
N ALA A 105 -12.90 -10.04 4.62
CA ALA A 105 -13.91 -9.06 4.97
C ALA A 105 -15.01 -9.01 3.90
N LYS A 106 -16.07 -9.81 4.08
CA LYS A 106 -17.15 -9.98 3.09
C LYS A 106 -17.69 -8.66 2.52
N ARG A 107 -18.02 -7.70 3.38
CA ARG A 107 -18.56 -6.39 2.95
C ARG A 107 -17.55 -5.59 2.11
N GLU A 108 -16.27 -5.67 2.47
CA GLU A 108 -15.19 -5.00 1.75
C GLU A 108 -14.91 -5.70 0.43
N TRP A 109 -15.03 -7.04 0.37
CA TRP A 109 -14.90 -7.79 -0.87
C TRP A 109 -16.01 -7.46 -1.87
N GLU A 110 -17.26 -7.40 -1.43
CA GLU A 110 -18.39 -6.96 -2.25
C GLU A 110 -18.22 -5.52 -2.74
N ALA A 111 -17.68 -4.63 -1.91
CA ALA A 111 -17.37 -3.25 -2.29
C ALA A 111 -16.20 -3.18 -3.29
N LEU A 112 -15.15 -3.97 -3.09
CA LEU A 112 -13.99 -4.03 -3.98
C LEU A 112 -14.40 -4.46 -5.39
N ILE A 113 -15.20 -5.53 -5.51
CA ILE A 113 -15.72 -6.00 -6.81
C ILE A 113 -16.43 -4.85 -7.56
N LYS A 114 -17.27 -4.08 -6.85
CA LYS A 114 -17.96 -2.91 -7.42
C LYS A 114 -17.00 -1.77 -7.78
N ASN A 115 -16.05 -1.44 -6.91
CA ASN A 115 -15.12 -0.33 -7.11
C ASN A 115 -14.16 -0.56 -8.28
N TYR A 116 -13.73 -1.81 -8.48
CA TYR A 116 -12.92 -2.21 -9.63
C TYR A 116 -13.75 -2.42 -10.90
N GLY A 117 -15.08 -2.51 -10.78
CA GLY A 117 -15.98 -2.76 -11.90
C GLY A 117 -15.91 -4.20 -12.42
N PHE A 118 -15.49 -5.15 -11.59
CA PHE A 118 -15.49 -6.57 -11.95
C PHE A 118 -16.93 -7.06 -12.12
N LYS A 119 -17.16 -7.89 -13.15
CA LYS A 119 -18.42 -8.56 -13.44
C LYS A 119 -18.83 -9.50 -12.32
N ASP A 120 -17.87 -10.27 -11.79
CA ASP A 120 -18.10 -11.29 -10.78
C ASP A 120 -16.84 -11.58 -9.95
N GLU A 121 -16.99 -12.43 -8.94
CA GLU A 121 -15.89 -12.87 -8.07
C GLU A 121 -14.80 -13.61 -8.86
N ALA A 122 -15.16 -14.38 -9.89
CA ALA A 122 -14.19 -15.13 -10.67
C ALA A 122 -13.25 -14.18 -11.43
N GLU A 123 -13.78 -13.10 -12.01
CA GLU A 123 -12.95 -12.05 -12.62
C GLU A 123 -12.03 -11.37 -11.60
N ALA A 124 -12.54 -11.05 -10.41
CA ALA A 124 -11.73 -10.44 -9.36
C ALA A 124 -10.58 -11.38 -8.91
N LEU A 125 -10.85 -12.68 -8.74
CA LEU A 125 -9.83 -13.68 -8.40
C LEU A 125 -8.82 -13.93 -9.52
N ALA A 126 -9.23 -13.75 -10.77
CA ALA A 126 -8.36 -13.85 -11.94
C ALA A 126 -7.48 -12.60 -12.16
N TYR A 127 -7.72 -11.49 -11.44
CA TYR A 127 -6.95 -10.26 -11.59
C TYR A 127 -5.45 -10.46 -11.27
N THR A 128 -4.59 -9.94 -12.14
CA THR A 128 -3.12 -10.14 -12.10
C THR A 128 -2.35 -8.84 -11.91
N LYS A 129 -3.01 -7.81 -11.38
CA LYS A 129 -2.39 -6.50 -11.11
C LYS A 129 -2.51 -6.11 -9.64
N ASN A 130 -2.44 -7.07 -8.73
CA ASN A 130 -2.26 -6.74 -7.32
C ASN A 130 -0.86 -6.13 -7.08
N PRO A 131 -0.61 -5.44 -5.96
CA PRO A 131 0.72 -5.01 -5.59
C PRO A 131 1.80 -6.10 -5.71
N VAL A 132 1.50 -7.33 -5.27
CA VAL A 132 2.42 -8.49 -5.42
C VAL A 132 2.74 -8.87 -6.86
N ASP A 133 1.92 -8.44 -7.83
CA ASP A 133 2.07 -8.75 -9.26
C ASP A 133 2.75 -7.61 -10.03
N GLN A 134 2.80 -6.40 -9.48
CA GLN A 134 3.26 -5.18 -10.17
C GLN A 134 4.60 -4.64 -9.62
N LEU A 135 5.48 -5.52 -9.17
CA LEU A 135 6.74 -5.16 -8.50
C LEU A 135 7.88 -4.77 -9.46
N ALA A 136 7.85 -5.24 -10.71
CA ALA A 136 8.94 -5.06 -11.66
C ALA A 136 9.21 -3.58 -12.05
N PRO A 137 8.19 -2.73 -12.29
CA PRO A 137 8.42 -1.29 -12.51
C PRO A 137 9.12 -0.61 -11.33
N LEU A 138 8.74 -1.01 -10.10
CA LEU A 138 9.32 -0.43 -8.88
C LEU A 138 10.80 -0.81 -8.72
N ALA A 139 11.12 -2.08 -8.96
CA ALA A 139 12.48 -2.59 -8.86
C ALA A 139 13.39 -1.96 -9.93
N THR A 140 12.88 -1.84 -11.17
CA THR A 140 13.58 -1.17 -12.28
C THR A 140 13.92 0.28 -11.94
N ALA A 141 13.01 0.98 -11.24
CA ALA A 141 13.22 2.35 -10.80
C ALA A 141 14.08 2.48 -9.53
N GLY A 142 14.51 1.37 -8.93
CA GLY A 142 15.36 1.34 -7.75
C GLY A 142 14.66 1.83 -6.48
N ILE A 143 13.32 1.73 -6.41
CA ILE A 143 12.55 2.26 -5.28
C ILE A 143 12.80 1.39 -4.03
N PRO A 144 13.31 1.93 -2.91
CA PRO A 144 13.40 1.20 -1.67
C PRO A 144 12.01 0.99 -1.04
N ILE A 145 11.80 -0.19 -0.46
CA ILE A 145 10.59 -0.56 0.28
C ILE A 145 10.94 -0.79 1.76
N ILE A 146 10.12 -0.25 2.65
CA ILE A 146 10.18 -0.54 4.09
C ILE A 146 8.82 -1.07 4.52
N HIS A 147 8.79 -2.30 5.04
CA HIS A 147 7.58 -2.88 5.65
C HIS A 147 7.75 -3.03 7.16
N VAL A 148 6.71 -2.70 7.90
CA VAL A 148 6.54 -3.07 9.31
C VAL A 148 5.35 -4.01 9.41
N VAL A 149 5.52 -5.17 10.05
CA VAL A 149 4.48 -6.21 10.13
C VAL A 149 4.43 -6.85 11.51
N GLY A 150 3.23 -7.23 11.94
CA GLY A 150 2.99 -8.09 13.08
C GLY A 150 3.05 -9.56 12.67
N ASP A 151 3.85 -10.36 13.38
CA ASP A 151 4.05 -11.78 13.02
C ASP A 151 2.80 -12.65 13.22
N THR A 152 1.83 -12.16 13.99
CA THR A 152 0.58 -12.86 14.29
C THR A 152 -0.63 -12.18 13.65
N ASP A 153 -0.41 -11.36 12.62
CA ASP A 153 -1.47 -10.70 11.86
C ASP A 153 -2.36 -11.75 11.14
N ASP A 154 -3.62 -11.83 11.56
CA ASP A 154 -4.63 -12.73 10.99
C ASP A 154 -5.65 -12.01 10.07
N VAL A 155 -5.45 -10.72 9.82
CA VAL A 155 -6.25 -9.92 8.88
C VAL A 155 -5.50 -9.74 7.57
N VAL A 156 -4.20 -9.42 7.65
CA VAL A 156 -3.27 -9.29 6.51
C VAL A 156 -2.07 -10.19 6.76
N PRO A 157 -2.21 -11.51 6.61
CA PRO A 157 -1.15 -12.45 6.93
C PRO A 157 0.15 -12.14 6.18
N VAL A 158 1.26 -12.12 6.91
CA VAL A 158 2.59 -11.84 6.35
C VAL A 158 2.91 -12.77 5.19
N ALA A 159 2.60 -14.07 5.33
CA ALA A 159 2.83 -15.09 4.33
C ALA A 159 2.10 -14.86 3.00
N GLU A 160 1.00 -14.11 3.01
CA GLU A 160 0.15 -13.85 1.85
C GLU A 160 0.39 -12.46 1.23
N ASN A 161 1.13 -11.59 1.93
CA ASN A 161 1.36 -10.20 1.52
C ASN A 161 2.86 -9.89 1.54
N THR A 162 3.38 -9.44 2.69
CA THR A 162 4.76 -8.94 2.81
C THR A 162 5.82 -9.97 2.45
N ALA A 163 5.67 -11.24 2.81
CA ALA A 163 6.64 -12.27 2.46
C ALA A 163 6.74 -12.48 0.94
N ILE A 164 5.59 -12.41 0.24
CA ILE A 164 5.54 -12.51 -1.22
C ILE A 164 6.21 -11.29 -1.86
N VAL A 165 5.89 -10.08 -1.37
CA VAL A 165 6.55 -8.85 -1.83
C VAL A 165 8.05 -8.95 -1.60
N GLU A 166 8.51 -9.33 -0.40
CA GLU A 166 9.92 -9.42 -0.08
C GLU A 166 10.66 -10.40 -1.00
N GLN A 167 10.14 -11.62 -1.13
CA GLN A 167 10.75 -12.64 -1.98
C GLN A 167 10.85 -12.18 -3.43
N ARG A 168 9.72 -11.74 -4.02
CA ARG A 168 9.66 -11.36 -5.43
C ARG A 168 10.45 -10.09 -5.70
N TYR A 169 10.41 -9.11 -4.80
CA TYR A 169 11.12 -7.85 -4.99
C TYR A 169 12.64 -8.04 -4.96
N ARG A 170 13.15 -8.86 -4.02
CA ARG A 170 14.56 -9.24 -3.99
C ARG A 170 14.99 -9.98 -5.26
N ALA A 171 14.15 -10.89 -5.77
CA ALA A 171 14.43 -11.62 -7.01
C ALA A 171 14.52 -10.70 -8.24
N LEU A 172 13.82 -9.56 -8.21
CA LEU A 172 13.88 -8.51 -9.24
C LEU A 172 15.05 -7.53 -9.03
N GLY A 173 15.91 -7.74 -8.02
CA GLY A 173 17.01 -6.83 -7.66
C GLY A 173 16.57 -5.62 -6.83
N GLY A 174 15.32 -5.58 -6.38
CA GLY A 174 14.77 -4.52 -5.55
C GLY A 174 15.28 -4.57 -4.10
N THR A 175 15.33 -3.39 -3.47
CA THR A 175 15.74 -3.25 -2.06
C THR A 175 14.52 -3.18 -1.15
N ILE A 176 14.42 -4.13 -0.23
CA ILE A 176 13.36 -4.14 0.79
C ILE A 176 13.94 -4.42 2.18
N LYS A 177 13.42 -3.68 3.16
CA LYS A 177 13.62 -3.93 4.60
C LYS A 177 12.28 -4.28 5.24
N VAL A 178 12.21 -5.46 5.85
CA VAL A 178 11.05 -5.86 6.67
C VAL A 178 11.43 -5.79 8.15
N ILE A 179 10.53 -5.21 8.96
CA ILE A 179 10.64 -5.08 10.41
C ILE A 179 9.49 -5.87 11.02
N HIS A 180 9.82 -7.00 11.61
CA HIS A 180 8.88 -7.88 12.28
C HIS A 180 8.65 -7.43 13.74
N LYS A 181 7.39 -7.39 14.16
CA LYS A 181 6.96 -7.14 15.54
C LYS A 181 6.40 -8.47 16.11
N PRO A 182 7.20 -9.25 16.86
CA PRO A 182 6.79 -10.58 17.34
C PRO A 182 5.57 -10.53 18.25
N GLY A 183 4.63 -11.45 18.04
CA GLY A 183 3.41 -11.58 18.85
C GLY A 183 2.38 -10.46 18.67
N ILE A 184 2.55 -9.59 17.67
CA ILE A 184 1.63 -8.48 17.37
C ILE A 184 0.69 -8.86 16.21
N GLY A 185 -0.59 -8.51 16.33
CA GLY A 185 -1.64 -8.70 15.29
C GLY A 185 -1.71 -7.54 14.28
N HIS A 186 -2.87 -7.25 13.68
CA HIS A 186 -3.01 -6.33 12.51
C HIS A 186 -2.92 -4.81 12.78
N HIS A 187 -2.97 -4.36 14.03
CA HIS A 187 -3.09 -2.92 14.30
C HIS A 187 -1.87 -2.13 13.78
N PRO A 188 -2.02 -0.86 13.34
CA PRO A 188 -0.89 -0.08 12.84
C PRO A 188 0.27 -0.07 13.85
N HIS A 189 1.46 -0.44 13.43
CA HIS A 189 2.59 -0.66 14.32
C HIS A 189 3.40 0.61 14.56
N GLY A 190 3.64 1.38 13.51
CA GLY A 190 4.67 2.39 13.52
C GLY A 190 6.09 1.81 13.57
N LEU A 191 7.07 2.70 13.37
CA LEU A 191 8.49 2.38 13.58
C LEU A 191 8.84 2.53 15.06
#